data_AF-A0A1N7SQN0-F1
#
_entry.id   AF-A0A1N7SQN0-F1
#
_cell.length_a   1.000
_cell.length_b   1.000
_cell.length_c   1.000
_cell.angle_alpha   90.00
_cell.angle_beta   90.00
_cell.angle_gamma   90.00
#
_symmetry.space_group_name_H-M   'P 1'
#
loop_
_entity.id
_entity.type
_entity.pdbx_description
1 polymer ?
#
loop_
_entity_poly.entity_id
_entity_poly.type
_entity_poly.pdbx_seq_one_letter_code
_entity_poly.pdbx_strand_id
1 'polypeptide(L)'
;MAAMVTGVFPTLYCERSSTSSRAKPPQRVPLTDTNDFPPRELVYQQTQCWIQAGCFEAMVNDLRSIIRIAQERRGQPSAVILDGRTLQSTCESGPRAGYDGYKRKRGSKVHMAVDTLGQLLAVHVTPANEQERTQVGELARQVQQATGQTVKVAFADQGYAGEEPAQAALDEGIELHVIKLAEAKKGFVLLPRRWVVERSFG
;
A
#
# COMPACT_ATOMS: atom_id res chain seq x y z
N MET A 1 27.24 34.94 -6.96
CA MET A 1 28.05 34.02 -7.79
C MET A 1 27.15 32.85 -8.16
N ALA A 2 26.41 33.00 -9.27
CA ALA A 2 25.40 32.05 -9.71
C ALA A 2 25.98 31.24 -10.88
N ALA A 3 26.14 29.93 -10.68
CA ALA A 3 26.56 29.02 -11.74
C ALA A 3 25.31 28.54 -12.49
N MET A 4 25.05 29.16 -13.65
CA MET A 4 24.17 28.59 -14.67
C MET A 4 24.95 27.47 -15.38
N VAL A 5 24.51 26.22 -15.25
CA VAL A 5 24.98 25.12 -16.09
C VAL A 5 23.94 24.91 -17.18
N THR A 6 24.23 25.46 -18.36
CA THR A 6 23.50 25.26 -19.61
C THR A 6 23.75 23.84 -20.12
N GLY A 7 22.77 22.96 -19.98
CA GLY A 7 22.75 21.63 -20.62
C GLY A 7 22.38 21.76 -22.10
N VAL A 8 23.35 21.47 -22.96
CA VAL A 8 23.20 21.42 -24.42
C VAL A 8 22.48 20.12 -24.81
N PHE A 9 21.24 20.24 -25.28
CA PHE A 9 20.54 19.15 -25.98
C PHE A 9 21.09 19.06 -27.41
N PRO A 10 21.60 17.90 -27.87
CA PRO A 10 22.02 17.76 -29.26
C PRO A 10 20.78 17.72 -30.15
N THR A 11 20.60 18.80 -30.93
CA THR A 11 19.59 18.88 -31.99
C THR A 11 20.11 18.10 -33.19
N LEU A 12 19.66 16.86 -33.39
CA LEU A 12 19.93 16.12 -34.62
C LEU A 12 19.04 16.68 -35.73
N TYR A 13 19.66 17.48 -36.60
CA TYR A 13 19.08 17.95 -37.85
C TYR A 13 19.02 16.77 -38.84
N CYS A 14 17.82 16.35 -39.24
CA CYS A 14 17.62 15.30 -40.24
C CYS A 14 17.26 15.94 -41.59
N GLU A 15 18.23 15.98 -42.51
CA GLU A 15 18.03 16.39 -43.89
C GLU A 15 17.07 15.43 -44.60
N ARG A 16 15.95 15.94 -45.13
CA ARG A 16 15.03 15.17 -45.96
C ARG A 16 15.58 15.09 -47.37
N SER A 17 16.24 13.99 -47.72
CA SER A 17 16.44 13.58 -49.10
C SER A 17 15.16 12.87 -49.60
N SER A 18 14.47 13.51 -50.54
CA SER A 18 13.28 12.96 -51.18
C SER A 18 13.67 11.93 -52.24
N THR A 19 13.61 10.64 -51.90
CA THR A 19 13.58 9.57 -52.90
C THR A 19 12.35 8.70 -52.70
N SER A 20 11.48 8.74 -53.69
CA SER A 20 10.28 7.92 -53.83
C SER A 20 10.63 6.43 -53.86
N SER A 21 10.34 5.72 -52.78
CA SER A 21 10.25 4.25 -52.77
C SER A 21 8.90 3.87 -52.18
N ARG A 22 8.09 3.13 -52.94
CA ARG A 22 6.82 2.54 -52.48
C ARG A 22 6.98 1.96 -51.08
N ALA A 23 6.27 2.51 -50.10
CA ALA A 23 6.20 1.95 -48.76
C ALA A 23 5.65 0.52 -48.86
N LYS A 24 6.47 -0.46 -48.47
CA LYS A 24 6.04 -1.85 -48.28
C LYS A 24 4.94 -1.82 -47.21
N PRO A 25 3.77 -2.47 -47.42
CA PRO A 25 2.73 -2.49 -46.40
C PRO A 25 3.32 -3.04 -45.09
N PRO A 26 2.90 -2.53 -43.91
CA PRO A 26 3.42 -2.99 -42.64
C PRO A 26 3.26 -4.51 -42.61
N GLN A 27 4.38 -5.22 -42.49
CA GLN A 27 4.33 -6.66 -42.29
C GLN A 27 3.49 -6.86 -41.02
N ARG A 28 2.37 -7.57 -41.17
CA ARG A 28 1.62 -8.08 -40.03
C ARG A 28 2.64 -8.88 -39.22
N VAL A 29 3.08 -8.33 -38.08
CA VAL A 29 3.91 -9.08 -37.12
C VAL A 29 3.09 -10.32 -36.82
N PRO A 30 3.58 -11.52 -37.17
CA PRO A 30 2.90 -12.74 -36.79
C PRO A 30 2.76 -12.70 -35.27
N LEU A 31 1.54 -12.84 -34.76
CA LEU A 31 1.33 -13.19 -33.36
C LEU A 31 1.85 -14.63 -33.23
N THR A 32 3.17 -14.79 -33.09
CA THR A 32 3.82 -16.08 -32.93
C THR A 32 4.08 -16.35 -31.47
N ASP A 33 3.47 -17.43 -31.04
CA ASP A 33 3.88 -18.35 -29.99
C ASP A 33 3.53 -17.98 -28.55
N THR A 34 2.97 -18.97 -27.86
CA THR A 34 2.73 -19.04 -26.41
C THR A 34 4.01 -18.98 -25.57
N ASN A 35 5.09 -18.40 -26.09
CA ASN A 35 6.44 -18.36 -25.55
C ASN A 35 6.99 -16.92 -25.43
N ASP A 36 6.13 -15.90 -25.55
CA ASP A 36 6.48 -14.47 -25.39
C ASP A 36 6.79 -14.04 -23.94
N PHE A 37 6.68 -14.95 -22.98
CA PHE A 37 6.98 -14.66 -21.58
C PHE A 37 8.42 -15.07 -21.25
N PRO A 38 9.18 -14.23 -20.51
CA PRO A 38 10.47 -14.63 -20.00
C PRO A 38 10.36 -15.90 -19.14
N PRO A 39 11.41 -16.74 -19.08
CA PRO A 39 11.44 -17.92 -18.21
C PRO A 39 10.98 -17.63 -16.79
N ARG A 40 10.13 -18.49 -16.22
CA ARG A 40 9.52 -18.29 -14.90
C ARG A 40 10.57 -18.08 -13.80
N GLU A 41 11.74 -18.70 -13.92
CA GLU A 41 12.85 -18.57 -12.98
C GLU A 41 13.39 -17.15 -12.95
N LEU A 42 13.53 -16.50 -14.11
CA LEU A 42 14.00 -15.12 -14.21
C LEU A 42 12.97 -14.14 -13.66
N VAL A 43 11.69 -14.34 -13.98
CA VAL A 43 10.59 -13.54 -13.42
C VAL A 43 10.57 -13.66 -11.91
N TYR A 44 10.68 -14.88 -11.38
CA TYR A 44 10.68 -15.14 -9.95
C TYR A 44 11.88 -14.47 -9.26
N GLN A 45 13.09 -14.69 -9.76
CA GLN A 45 14.31 -14.09 -9.21
C GLN A 45 14.23 -12.56 -9.21
N GLN A 46 13.84 -11.96 -10.33
CA GLN A 46 13.71 -10.51 -10.44
C GLN A 46 12.65 -9.97 -9.46
N THR A 47 11.53 -10.68 -9.33
CA THR A 47 10.48 -10.31 -8.37
C THR A 47 11.00 -10.38 -6.93
N GLN A 48 11.76 -11.42 -6.57
CA GLN A 48 12.38 -11.51 -5.25
C GLN A 48 13.39 -10.38 -5.00
N CYS A 49 14.19 -10.01 -6.00
CA CYS A 49 15.10 -8.86 -5.89
C CYS A 49 14.33 -7.56 -5.64
N TRP A 50 13.20 -7.32 -6.33
CA TRP A 50 12.37 -6.14 -6.10
C TRP A 50 11.72 -6.12 -4.72
N ILE A 51 11.24 -7.28 -4.24
CA ILE A 51 10.68 -7.41 -2.89
C ILE A 51 11.77 -7.12 -1.84
N GLN A 52 12.95 -7.71 -1.97
CA GLN A 52 14.06 -7.49 -1.04
C GLN A 52 14.57 -6.05 -1.06
N ALA A 53 14.53 -5.39 -2.22
CA ALA A 53 14.90 -4.00 -2.38
C ALA A 53 13.82 -3.00 -1.94
N GLY A 54 12.63 -3.46 -1.54
CA GLY A 54 11.52 -2.59 -1.13
C GLY A 54 10.93 -1.75 -2.27
N CYS A 55 11.05 -2.22 -3.52
CA CYS A 55 10.63 -1.43 -4.68
C CYS A 55 9.12 -1.15 -4.68
N PHE A 56 8.31 -2.09 -4.20
CA PHE A 56 6.86 -1.93 -4.17
C PHE A 56 6.42 -0.90 -3.14
N GLU A 57 7.03 -0.90 -1.97
CA GLU A 57 6.82 0.06 -0.89
C GLU A 57 7.18 1.47 -1.35
N ALA A 58 8.31 1.63 -2.02
CA ALA A 58 8.73 2.89 -2.62
C ALA A 58 7.71 3.38 -3.67
N MET A 59 7.31 2.52 -4.61
CA MET A 59 6.32 2.86 -5.63
C MET A 59 4.96 3.26 -5.03
N VAL A 60 4.48 2.53 -4.02
CA VAL A 60 3.22 2.85 -3.33
C VAL A 60 3.33 4.20 -2.60
N ASN A 61 4.46 4.48 -1.95
CA ASN A 61 4.70 5.76 -1.28
C ASN A 61 4.67 6.94 -2.27
N ASP A 62 5.37 6.81 -3.39
CA ASP A 62 5.44 7.85 -4.42
C ASP A 62 4.08 8.09 -5.08
N LEU A 63 3.41 7.01 -5.49
CA LEU A 63 2.09 7.10 -6.11
C LEU A 63 1.06 7.72 -5.17
N ARG A 64 1.06 7.32 -3.89
CA ARG A 64 0.23 7.92 -2.85
C ARG A 64 0.49 9.43 -2.73
N SER A 65 1.76 9.83 -2.71
CA SER A 65 2.14 11.24 -2.60
C SER A 65 1.63 12.05 -3.79
N ILE A 66 1.77 11.53 -5.00
CA ILE A 66 1.29 12.15 -6.25
C ILE A 66 -0.23 12.27 -6.26
N ILE A 67 -0.96 11.19 -5.95
CA ILE A 67 -2.43 11.18 -5.91
C ILE A 67 -2.94 12.21 -4.90
N ARG A 68 -2.27 12.33 -3.74
CA ARG A 68 -2.65 13.29 -2.70
C ARG A 68 -2.45 14.73 -3.14
N ILE A 69 -1.32 15.04 -3.78
CA ILE A 69 -1.06 16.37 -4.32
C ILE A 69 -2.07 16.72 -5.42
N ALA A 70 -2.40 15.76 -6.30
CA ALA A 70 -3.41 15.95 -7.35
C ALA A 70 -4.82 16.22 -6.78
N GLN A 71 -5.10 15.80 -5.55
CA GLN A 71 -6.33 16.10 -4.82
C GLN A 71 -6.20 17.31 -3.88
N GLU A 72 -5.20 18.17 -4.10
CA GLU A 72 -4.95 19.39 -3.32
C GLU A 72 -4.73 19.11 -1.83
N ARG A 73 -4.16 17.94 -1.50
CA ARG A 73 -3.74 17.55 -0.15
C ARG A 73 -2.22 17.56 -0.03
N ARG A 74 -1.73 17.58 1.21
CA ARG A 74 -0.32 17.31 1.50
C ARG A 74 0.05 15.90 1.04
N GLY A 75 1.22 15.76 0.42
CA GLY A 75 1.73 14.49 -0.11
C GLY A 75 1.79 13.39 0.95
N GLN A 76 2.20 13.73 2.18
CA GLN A 76 2.12 12.81 3.32
C GLN A 76 0.86 13.07 4.17
N PRO A 77 0.20 12.01 4.68
CA PRO A 77 -1.00 12.10 5.50
C PRO A 77 -0.67 12.46 6.94
N SER A 78 -1.63 13.09 7.61
CA SER A 78 -1.59 13.39 9.05
C SER A 78 -2.42 12.43 9.90
N ALA A 79 -3.28 11.63 9.26
CA ALA A 79 -4.16 10.69 9.93
C ALA A 79 -4.22 9.36 9.17
N VAL A 80 -4.38 8.29 9.92
CA VAL A 80 -4.43 6.90 9.45
C VAL A 80 -5.68 6.19 9.97
N ILE A 81 -6.15 5.20 9.23
CA ILE A 81 -7.22 4.29 9.64
C ILE A 81 -6.61 2.90 9.75
N LEU A 82 -6.78 2.26 10.91
CA LEU A 82 -6.32 0.91 11.19
C LEU A 82 -7.50 -0.04 11.18
N ASP A 83 -7.34 -1.15 10.48
CA ASP A 83 -8.37 -2.19 10.40
C ASP A 83 -7.72 -3.56 10.21
N GLY A 84 -8.42 -4.61 10.63
CA GLY A 84 -7.93 -5.99 10.65
C GLY A 84 -8.90 -6.96 10.00
N ARG A 85 -8.41 -7.83 9.12
CA ARG A 85 -9.21 -8.92 8.54
C ARG A 85 -8.52 -10.26 8.64
N THR A 86 -9.26 -11.27 9.08
CA THR A 86 -8.81 -12.67 9.03
C THR A 86 -8.99 -13.21 7.61
N LEU A 87 -7.90 -13.62 6.99
CA LEU A 87 -7.89 -14.36 5.73
C LEU A 87 -7.79 -15.86 6.01
N GLN A 88 -8.59 -16.64 5.30
CA GLN A 88 -8.56 -18.09 5.40
C GLN A 88 -7.29 -18.61 4.71
N SER A 89 -6.50 -19.39 5.42
CA SER A 89 -5.28 -19.98 4.90
C SER A 89 -5.58 -21.19 4.02
N THR A 90 -4.74 -21.42 3.01
CA THR A 90 -4.68 -22.65 2.22
C THR A 90 -3.77 -23.68 2.91
N CYS A 91 -3.78 -24.93 2.45
CA CYS A 91 -2.91 -25.99 2.98
C CYS A 91 -1.40 -25.63 2.93
N GLU A 92 -0.99 -24.79 1.98
CA GLU A 92 0.40 -24.35 1.79
C GLU A 92 0.85 -23.22 2.74
N SER A 93 -0.05 -22.71 3.58
CA SER A 93 0.23 -21.55 4.44
C SER A 93 1.15 -21.88 5.62
N GLY A 94 1.37 -23.17 5.91
CA GLY A 94 2.36 -23.65 6.87
C GLY A 94 2.23 -23.00 8.27
N PRO A 95 3.34 -22.68 8.95
CA PRO A 95 3.34 -22.12 10.31
C PRO A 95 2.82 -20.67 10.39
N ARG A 96 2.57 -20.00 9.26
CA ARG A 96 2.03 -18.63 9.20
C ARG A 96 0.50 -18.60 9.47
N ALA A 97 -0.13 -19.76 9.53
CA ALA A 97 -1.55 -19.92 9.79
C ALA A 97 -1.81 -20.28 11.27
N GLY A 98 -2.51 -19.40 11.99
CA GLY A 98 -3.02 -19.66 13.33
C GLY A 98 -4.44 -20.19 13.29
N TYR A 99 -4.88 -20.91 14.33
CA TYR A 99 -6.28 -21.29 14.47
C TYR A 99 -7.04 -20.23 15.26
N ASP A 100 -8.03 -19.60 14.64
CA ASP A 100 -8.96 -18.70 15.29
C ASP A 100 -10.12 -19.51 15.89
N GLY A 101 -10.18 -19.57 17.23
CA GLY A 101 -11.23 -20.29 17.95
C GLY A 101 -12.61 -19.65 17.83
N TYR A 102 -12.69 -18.33 17.65
CA TYR A 102 -13.95 -17.61 17.49
C TYR A 102 -14.54 -17.87 16.10
N LYS A 103 -13.71 -17.80 15.06
CA LYS A 103 -14.13 -18.07 13.67
C LYS A 103 -14.06 -19.55 13.28
N ARG A 104 -13.49 -20.41 14.14
CA ARG A 104 -13.26 -21.85 13.93
C ARG A 104 -12.54 -22.16 12.61
N LYS A 105 -11.57 -21.32 12.24
CA LYS A 105 -10.85 -21.40 10.96
C LYS A 105 -9.35 -21.24 11.17
N ARG A 106 -8.55 -21.94 10.36
CA ARG A 106 -7.10 -21.65 10.23
C ARG A 106 -6.90 -20.50 9.25
N GLY A 107 -6.09 -19.53 9.65
CA GLY A 107 -5.94 -18.29 8.90
C GLY A 107 -4.76 -17.46 9.35
N SER A 108 -4.56 -16.37 8.64
CA SER A 108 -3.71 -15.27 9.06
C SER A 108 -4.59 -14.03 9.24
N LYS A 109 -4.26 -13.17 10.19
CA LYS A 109 -4.87 -11.85 10.33
C LYS A 109 -3.98 -10.84 9.62
N VAL A 110 -4.60 -10.05 8.75
CA VAL A 110 -3.97 -8.95 8.06
C VAL A 110 -4.43 -7.67 8.73
N HIS A 111 -3.50 -6.96 9.36
CA HIS A 111 -3.68 -5.63 9.92
C HIS A 111 -3.22 -4.63 8.87
N MET A 112 -4.12 -3.77 8.43
CA MET A 112 -3.83 -2.77 7.41
C MET A 112 -3.96 -1.37 7.99
N ALA A 113 -3.05 -0.51 7.58
CA ALA A 113 -3.08 0.91 7.83
C ALA A 113 -3.23 1.65 6.50
N VAL A 114 -4.28 2.45 6.36
CA VAL A 114 -4.51 3.26 5.16
C VAL A 114 -4.69 4.73 5.52
N ASP A 115 -4.36 5.60 4.58
CA ASP A 115 -4.61 7.01 4.74
C ASP A 115 -6.11 7.35 4.63
N THR A 116 -6.43 8.61 4.87
CA THR A 116 -7.82 9.09 4.83
C THR A 116 -8.50 9.03 3.45
N LEU A 117 -7.76 8.78 2.38
CA LEU A 117 -8.27 8.62 1.01
C LEU A 117 -8.32 7.13 0.59
N GLY A 118 -7.66 6.25 1.33
CA GLY A 118 -7.58 4.81 1.10
C GLY A 118 -6.32 4.32 0.46
N GLN A 119 -5.28 5.13 0.47
CA GLN A 119 -3.97 4.73 0.01
C GLN A 119 -3.26 3.97 1.12
N LEU A 120 -2.68 2.83 0.77
CA LEU A 120 -1.99 1.95 1.71
C LEU A 120 -0.76 2.62 2.32
N LEU A 121 -0.58 2.44 3.64
CA LEU A 121 0.60 2.90 4.38
C LEU A 121 1.43 1.74 4.91
N ALA A 122 0.78 0.77 5.53
CA ALA A 122 1.44 -0.40 6.08
C ALA A 122 0.50 -1.61 6.10
N VAL A 123 1.09 -2.80 6.02
CA VAL A 123 0.40 -4.07 6.18
C VAL A 123 1.25 -4.96 7.08
N HIS A 124 0.63 -5.45 8.14
CA HIS A 124 1.24 -6.41 9.05
C HIS A 124 0.40 -7.68 9.10
N VAL A 125 1.02 -8.84 8.87
CA VAL A 125 0.31 -10.13 8.82
C VAL A 125 0.77 -10.99 9.97
N THR A 126 -0.18 -11.43 10.79
CA THR A 126 0.04 -12.31 11.93
C THR A 126 -0.73 -13.62 11.78
N PRO A 127 -0.34 -14.68 12.49
CA PRO A 127 -1.18 -15.85 12.68
C PRO A 127 -2.54 -15.49 13.29
N ALA A 128 -3.63 -16.15 12.87
CA ALA A 128 -4.98 -15.73 13.31
C ALA A 128 -5.30 -15.93 14.80
N ASN A 129 -4.45 -16.61 15.56
CA ASN A 129 -4.55 -16.72 17.02
C ASN A 129 -4.00 -15.50 17.76
N GLU A 130 -3.28 -14.60 17.08
CA GLU A 130 -2.79 -13.36 17.68
C GLU A 130 -3.90 -12.31 17.81
N GLN A 131 -3.77 -11.43 18.79
CA GLN A 131 -4.75 -10.38 19.07
C GLN A 131 -4.38 -9.10 18.34
N GLU A 132 -5.37 -8.38 17.82
CA GLU A 132 -5.17 -7.11 17.10
C GLU A 132 -4.52 -6.03 17.98
N ARG A 133 -4.82 -6.06 19.27
CA ARG A 133 -4.33 -5.13 20.29
C ARG A 133 -2.81 -5.11 20.43
N THR A 134 -2.16 -6.28 20.37
CA THR A 134 -0.70 -6.38 20.52
C THR A 134 0.06 -5.89 19.29
N GLN A 135 -0.63 -5.73 18.16
CA GLN A 135 -0.03 -5.37 16.88
C GLN A 135 -0.10 -3.87 16.57
N VAL A 136 -0.77 -3.08 17.40
CA VAL A 136 -0.92 -1.62 17.18
C VAL A 136 0.41 -0.90 17.19
N GLY A 137 1.30 -1.21 18.14
CA GLY A 137 2.62 -0.57 18.21
C GLY A 137 3.46 -0.85 16.96
N GLU A 138 3.48 -2.11 16.50
CA GLU A 138 4.19 -2.49 15.28
C GLU A 138 3.62 -1.78 14.05
N LEU A 139 2.29 -1.77 13.91
CA LEU A 139 1.62 -1.11 12.80
C LEU A 139 1.82 0.42 12.84
N ALA A 140 1.79 1.05 14.02
CA ALA A 140 2.06 2.46 14.21
C ALA A 140 3.49 2.83 13.81
N ARG A 141 4.48 2.00 14.19
CA ARG A 141 5.88 2.18 13.81
C ARG A 141 6.06 2.13 12.29
N GLN A 142 5.48 1.12 11.64
CA GLN A 142 5.53 0.99 10.17
C GLN A 142 4.88 2.19 9.47
N VAL A 143 3.76 2.70 10.00
CA VAL A 143 3.13 3.92 9.51
C VAL A 143 4.06 5.12 9.62
N GLN A 144 4.74 5.30 10.75
CA GLN A 144 5.67 6.43 10.90
C GLN A 144 6.89 6.31 10.00
N GLN A 145 7.41 5.10 9.80
CA GLN A 145 8.49 4.84 8.84
C GLN A 145 8.06 5.17 7.41
N ALA A 146 6.86 4.75 6.99
CA ALA A 146 6.34 4.99 5.65
C ALA A 146 5.96 6.46 5.39
N THR A 147 5.70 7.24 6.44
CA THR A 147 5.21 8.63 6.31
C THR A 147 6.23 9.68 6.72
N GLY A 148 7.38 9.29 7.29
CA GLY A 148 8.34 10.25 7.83
C GLY A 148 7.81 10.98 9.06
N GLN A 149 7.11 10.26 9.95
CA GLN A 149 6.58 10.76 11.23
C GLN A 149 5.47 11.83 11.14
N THR A 150 4.81 11.96 9.99
CA THR A 150 3.78 13.00 9.77
C THR A 150 2.43 12.65 10.36
N VAL A 151 2.17 11.36 10.62
CA VAL A 151 0.90 10.90 11.17
C VAL A 151 0.84 11.19 12.66
N LYS A 152 -0.27 11.78 13.11
CA LYS A 152 -0.53 12.15 14.50
C LYS A 152 -1.77 11.49 15.09
N VAL A 153 -2.68 11.02 14.24
CA VAL A 153 -3.98 10.51 14.64
C VAL A 153 -4.26 9.18 13.94
N ALA A 154 -4.59 8.14 14.69
CA ALA A 154 -5.09 6.87 14.18
C ALA A 154 -6.55 6.68 14.56
N PHE A 155 -7.37 6.26 13.60
CA PHE A 155 -8.74 5.82 13.84
C PHE A 155 -8.80 4.31 13.75
N ALA A 156 -9.42 3.66 14.73
CA ALA A 156 -9.59 2.21 14.75
C ALA A 156 -10.99 1.83 15.26
N ASP A 157 -11.38 0.58 15.02
CA ASP A 157 -12.62 0.02 15.54
C ASP A 157 -12.45 -0.51 16.98
N GLN A 158 -13.53 -1.10 17.52
CA GLN A 158 -13.53 -1.62 18.89
C GLN A 158 -12.59 -2.82 19.11
N GLY A 159 -12.12 -3.49 18.05
CA GLY A 159 -11.13 -4.57 18.15
C GLY A 159 -9.80 -4.07 18.76
N TYR A 160 -9.45 -2.82 18.46
CA TYR A 160 -8.25 -2.13 18.92
C TYR A 160 -8.42 -1.37 20.24
N ALA A 161 -9.56 -1.54 20.94
CA ALA A 161 -9.80 -0.86 22.20
C ALA A 161 -8.92 -1.39 23.35
N GLY A 162 -8.37 -0.47 24.15
CA GLY A 162 -7.64 -0.78 25.39
C GLY A 162 -6.64 0.32 25.74
N GLU A 163 -6.13 0.29 26.97
CA GLU A 163 -5.05 1.20 27.41
C GLU A 163 -3.71 0.82 26.77
N GLU A 164 -3.37 -0.47 26.71
CA GLU A 164 -2.10 -0.93 26.11
C GLU A 164 -1.97 -0.54 24.63
N PRO A 165 -2.97 -0.76 23.74
CA PRO A 165 -2.88 -0.33 22.34
C PRO A 165 -2.79 1.19 22.18
N ALA A 166 -3.51 1.94 23.03
CA ALA A 166 -3.46 3.40 23.00
C ALA A 166 -2.07 3.90 23.40
N GLN A 167 -1.46 3.33 24.44
CA GLN A 167 -0.11 3.66 24.85
C GLN A 167 0.92 3.27 23.78
N ALA A 168 0.80 2.08 23.19
CA ALA A 168 1.71 1.63 22.13
C ALA A 168 1.66 2.53 20.88
N ALA A 169 0.49 3.08 20.54
CA ALA A 169 0.38 4.08 19.47
C ALA A 169 1.00 5.43 19.88
N LEU A 170 0.78 5.85 21.12
CA LEU A 170 1.33 7.09 21.67
C LEU A 170 2.86 7.07 21.76
N ASP A 171 3.46 5.93 22.07
CA ASP A 171 4.91 5.74 22.09
C ASP A 171 5.53 6.01 20.70
N GLU A 172 4.78 5.77 19.63
CA GLU A 172 5.14 6.09 18.24
C GLU A 172 4.62 7.49 17.81
N GLY A 173 4.09 8.29 18.75
CA GLY A 173 3.62 9.66 18.52
C GLY A 173 2.25 9.77 17.83
N ILE A 174 1.41 8.74 17.93
CA ILE A 174 0.09 8.67 17.31
C ILE A 174 -1.01 8.56 18.38
N GLU A 175 -1.96 9.48 18.36
CA GLU A 175 -3.16 9.41 19.20
C GLU A 175 -4.18 8.43 18.61
N LEU A 176 -4.53 7.38 19.37
CA LEU A 176 -5.49 6.35 18.93
C LEU A 176 -6.92 6.70 19.34
N HIS A 177 -7.79 6.93 18.36
CA HIS A 177 -9.22 7.13 18.53
C HIS A 177 -10.01 5.89 18.14
N VAL A 178 -10.62 5.26 19.14
CA VAL A 178 -11.48 4.08 18.96
C VAL A 178 -12.92 4.53 18.75
N ILE A 179 -13.47 4.26 17.56
CA ILE A 179 -14.84 4.67 17.20
C ILE A 179 -15.84 3.57 17.59
N LYS A 180 -16.84 3.91 18.41
CA LYS A 180 -17.88 2.95 18.83
C LYS A 180 -18.99 2.82 17.77
N LEU A 181 -19.53 1.61 17.62
CA LEU A 181 -20.58 1.29 16.64
C LEU A 181 -21.88 2.12 16.82
N ALA A 182 -22.20 2.52 18.06
CA ALA A 182 -23.42 3.26 18.41
C ALA A 182 -23.34 4.76 18.09
N GLU A 183 -22.15 5.37 18.23
CA GLU A 183 -21.91 6.78 17.90
C GLU A 183 -22.03 7.04 16.39
N ALA A 184 -21.85 6.00 15.58
CA ALA A 184 -21.99 6.05 14.13
C ALA A 184 -23.44 5.96 13.60
N LYS A 185 -24.42 5.59 14.44
CA LYS A 185 -25.83 5.43 14.02
C LYS A 185 -26.73 6.64 14.34
N LYS A 186 -26.32 7.54 15.23
CA LYS A 186 -27.20 8.61 15.78
C LYS A 186 -27.16 9.95 15.05
N GLY A 187 -26.45 10.04 13.94
CA GLY A 187 -26.48 11.19 13.07
C GLY A 187 -25.82 10.80 11.78
N PHE A 188 -26.24 11.43 10.69
CA PHE A 188 -25.54 11.43 9.42
C PHE A 188 -24.19 12.15 9.58
N VAL A 189 -23.32 11.66 10.47
CA VAL A 189 -21.92 12.00 10.47
C VAL A 189 -21.40 11.24 9.27
N LEU A 190 -21.24 11.95 8.16
CA LEU A 190 -20.38 11.52 7.07
C LEU A 190 -19.02 11.20 7.71
N LEU A 191 -18.80 9.94 8.04
CA LEU A 191 -17.47 9.37 8.13
C LEU A 191 -17.21 8.79 6.74
N PRO A 192 -16.78 9.58 5.72
CA PRO A 192 -16.38 9.06 4.39
C PRO A 192 -15.17 8.12 4.46
N ARG A 193 -14.77 7.71 5.67
CA ARG A 193 -13.48 7.16 6.06
C ARG A 193 -13.60 5.78 6.69
N ARG A 194 -14.81 5.22 6.87
CA ARG A 194 -15.01 3.99 7.65
C ARG A 194 -14.92 2.68 6.85
N TRP A 195 -15.00 2.74 5.52
CA TRP A 195 -14.99 1.57 4.61
C TRP A 195 -13.92 1.69 3.53
N VAL A 196 -12.99 2.62 3.74
CA VAL A 196 -11.94 2.92 2.79
C VAL A 196 -10.92 1.77 2.77
N VAL A 197 -10.60 1.19 3.94
CA VAL A 197 -9.82 -0.05 4.03
C VAL A 197 -10.55 -1.22 3.38
N GLU A 198 -11.87 -1.36 3.56
CA GLU A 198 -12.60 -2.52 3.02
C GLU A 198 -12.46 -2.64 1.48
N ARG A 199 -12.40 -1.52 0.75
CA ARG A 199 -12.10 -1.50 -0.69
C ARG A 199 -10.70 -2.04 -1.03
N SER A 200 -9.77 -1.99 -0.08
CA SER A 200 -8.40 -2.47 -0.23
C SER A 200 -8.26 -3.97 0.05
N PHE A 201 -9.26 -4.60 0.68
CA PHE A 201 -9.27 -6.04 0.93
C PHE A 201 -9.79 -6.87 -0.27
N GLY A 202 -10.49 -6.24 -1.22
CA GLY A 202 -11.12 -6.92 -2.36
C GLY A 202 -12.51 -7.47 -2.07
#